data_AF-A0A2S5B768-F1
#
_entry.id   AF-A0A2S5B768-F1
#
_cell.length_a   1.000
_cell.length_b   1.000
_cell.length_c   1.000
_cell.angle_alpha   90.00
_cell.angle_beta   90.00
_cell.angle_gamma   90.00
#
_symmetry.space_group_name_H-M   'P 1'
#
loop_
_entity.id
_entity.type
_entity.pdbx_description
1 polymer ?
#
loop_
_entity_poly.entity_id
_entity_poly.type
_entity_poly.pdbx_seq_one_letter_code
_entity_poly.pdbx_strand_id
1 'polypeptide(L)'
;MPSRPTFGSSGLLRALRFPLVRRPTSLASRPSRLASTAPTAPNPSRLTPYIAHLRAQYPHAEPRSLVAAFVVLHELTALVPLAILFGAFHYLGAGAVMVAWVVDETTATTSAAGGGETTSTWKNTVRTWLVEAENKAERVGRRYGLFGWTKESREEREERKLQEAERPVEPLTKERLLVSGDVANAAAAYLAVKALLPLRILISLRLSPFVANRVIGRYKIWRARRLPPKRAGPDDAARLP
;
A
#
# COMPACT_ATOMS: atom_id res chain seq x y z
N MET A 1 33.45 18.20 56.97
CA MET A 1 33.78 17.36 58.14
C MET A 1 32.52 17.22 58.98
N PRO A 2 32.09 16.00 59.36
CA PRO A 2 32.43 14.69 58.75
C PRO A 2 31.70 14.58 57.38
N SER A 3 31.11 13.50 56.82
CA SER A 3 31.12 12.02 57.01
C SER A 3 30.70 11.33 55.66
N ARG A 4 30.83 10.00 55.58
CA ARG A 4 30.00 9.07 54.77
C ARG A 4 29.53 7.93 55.70
N PRO A 5 28.48 7.17 55.32
CA PRO A 5 28.71 5.78 54.90
C PRO A 5 28.05 5.50 53.53
N THR A 6 28.68 4.86 52.54
CA THR A 6 29.19 3.48 52.46
C THR A 6 28.11 2.40 52.63
N PHE A 7 27.45 2.06 51.52
CA PHE A 7 26.96 0.71 51.25
C PHE A 7 27.77 0.10 50.10
N GLY A 8 27.92 -1.22 50.09
CA GLY A 8 28.63 -1.96 49.05
C GLY A 8 28.22 -3.43 49.04
N SER A 9 29.09 -4.27 48.46
CA SER A 9 28.98 -5.73 48.34
C SER A 9 28.21 -6.29 47.12
N SER A 10 29.01 -6.78 46.16
CA SER A 10 28.95 -8.18 45.68
C SER A 10 27.72 -8.68 44.92
N GLY A 11 27.54 -8.20 43.68
CA GLY A 11 26.85 -8.97 42.63
C GLY A 11 27.80 -10.01 41.99
N LEU A 12 27.67 -11.28 42.35
CA LEU A 12 28.63 -12.34 41.97
C LEU A 12 28.55 -12.77 40.49
N LEU A 13 29.73 -12.96 39.88
CA LEU A 13 29.91 -13.54 38.54
C LEU A 13 29.50 -15.03 38.52
N ARG A 14 28.25 -15.34 38.17
CA ARG A 14 27.74 -16.72 38.13
C ARG A 14 28.14 -17.47 36.85
N ALA A 15 29.43 -17.73 36.69
CA ALA A 15 29.98 -18.56 35.60
C ALA A 15 29.67 -20.06 35.81
N LEU A 16 28.57 -20.56 35.22
CA LEU A 16 28.20 -21.97 35.28
C LEU A 16 28.92 -22.80 34.20
N ARG A 17 30.07 -23.37 34.55
CA ARG A 17 30.71 -24.49 33.83
C ARG A 17 30.17 -25.83 34.33
N PHE A 18 29.43 -26.57 33.51
CA PHE A 18 29.10 -27.99 33.71
C PHE A 18 28.84 -28.66 32.33
N PRO A 19 28.96 -29.99 32.19
CA PRO A 19 30.25 -30.68 32.15
C PRO A 19 30.45 -31.50 30.85
N LEU A 20 31.68 -31.96 30.57
CA LEU A 20 31.93 -32.90 29.48
C LEU A 20 31.36 -34.28 29.81
N VAL A 21 30.23 -34.65 29.21
CA VAL A 21 29.72 -36.04 29.23
C VAL A 21 30.20 -36.77 27.99
N ARG A 22 31.35 -37.46 28.10
CA ARG A 22 31.75 -38.52 27.15
C ARG A 22 30.98 -39.81 27.49
N ARG A 23 30.23 -40.35 26.54
CA ARG A 23 29.77 -41.76 26.52
C ARG A 23 29.80 -42.32 25.08
N PRO A 24 29.75 -43.65 24.89
CA PRO A 24 30.75 -44.30 24.03
C PRO A 24 30.29 -44.59 22.60
N THR A 25 31.25 -45.03 21.80
CA THR A 25 31.07 -45.61 20.45
C THR A 25 30.04 -46.73 20.44
N SER A 26 28.96 -46.54 19.69
CA SER A 26 28.11 -47.63 19.19
C SER A 26 28.37 -47.81 17.70
N LEU A 27 28.95 -48.95 17.31
CA LEU A 27 29.14 -49.34 15.92
C LEU A 27 27.83 -49.91 15.36
N ALA A 28 26.82 -49.05 15.23
CA ALA A 28 25.58 -49.38 14.54
C ALA A 28 25.79 -49.29 13.01
N SER A 29 25.38 -50.34 12.29
CA SER A 29 25.54 -50.47 10.85
C SER A 29 24.88 -49.31 10.09
N ARG A 30 25.64 -48.65 9.22
CA ARG A 30 25.22 -47.50 8.41
C ARG A 30 24.69 -47.99 7.06
N PRO A 31 23.38 -48.13 6.83
CA PRO A 31 22.87 -48.37 5.48
C PRO A 31 23.19 -47.14 4.61
N SER A 32 23.80 -47.37 3.45
CA SER A 32 24.13 -46.33 2.48
C SER A 32 22.86 -45.77 1.82
N ARG A 33 22.14 -44.90 2.54
CA ARG A 33 21.09 -44.06 1.96
C ARG A 33 21.75 -43.11 0.95
N LEU A 34 21.70 -43.49 -0.33
CA LEU A 34 21.93 -42.59 -1.44
C LEU A 34 21.10 -41.33 -1.21
N ALA A 35 21.76 -40.17 -1.29
CA ALA A 35 21.09 -38.89 -1.11
C ALA A 35 20.19 -38.63 -2.32
N SER A 36 18.93 -39.09 -2.24
CA SER A 36 17.91 -38.75 -3.22
C SER A 36 17.64 -37.25 -3.16
N THR A 37 18.29 -36.51 -4.05
CA THR A 37 18.04 -35.09 -4.32
C THR A 37 16.74 -34.94 -5.09
N ALA A 38 15.65 -35.45 -4.51
CA ALA A 38 14.30 -35.25 -5.00
C ALA A 38 14.04 -33.73 -5.11
N PRO A 39 13.80 -33.19 -6.30
CA PRO A 39 13.58 -31.76 -6.45
C PRO A 39 12.28 -31.39 -5.74
N THR A 40 12.37 -30.51 -4.74
CA THR A 40 11.19 -29.98 -4.05
C THR A 40 10.25 -29.38 -5.09
N ALA A 41 9.11 -30.03 -5.31
CA ALA A 41 8.17 -29.61 -6.34
C ALA A 41 7.77 -28.14 -6.11
N PRO A 42 7.91 -27.25 -7.10
CA PRO A 42 7.61 -25.84 -6.90
C PRO A 42 6.12 -25.70 -6.58
N ASN A 43 5.81 -25.16 -5.39
CA ASN A 43 4.45 -24.98 -4.91
C ASN A 43 3.57 -24.37 -6.02
N PRO A 44 2.50 -25.06 -6.48
CA PRO A 44 1.73 -24.60 -7.62
C PRO A 44 1.08 -23.27 -7.26
N SER A 45 1.54 -22.19 -7.92
CA SER A 45 1.06 -20.86 -7.59
C SER A 45 -0.46 -20.80 -7.76
N ARG A 46 -1.17 -20.22 -6.78
CA ARG A 46 -2.64 -20.09 -6.86
C ARG A 46 -3.10 -19.26 -8.08
N LEU A 47 -2.17 -18.52 -8.71
CA LEU A 47 -2.37 -17.77 -9.94
C LEU A 47 -2.27 -18.63 -11.21
N THR A 48 -1.58 -19.77 -11.18
CA THR A 48 -1.38 -20.66 -12.35
C THR A 48 -2.70 -21.08 -13.01
N PRO A 49 -3.71 -21.64 -12.31
CA PRO A 49 -4.98 -22.01 -12.94
C PRO A 49 -5.76 -20.79 -13.45
N TYR A 50 -5.71 -19.66 -12.74
CA TYR A 50 -6.37 -18.42 -13.17
C TYR A 50 -5.76 -17.83 -14.45
N ILE A 51 -4.43 -17.83 -14.56
CA ILE A 51 -3.70 -17.42 -15.77
C ILE A 51 -3.96 -18.38 -16.93
N ALA A 52 -4.08 -19.69 -16.67
CA ALA A 52 -4.45 -20.68 -17.68
C ALA A 52 -5.88 -20.43 -18.22
N HIS A 53 -6.85 -20.18 -17.33
CA HIS A 53 -8.22 -19.85 -17.72
C HIS A 53 -8.30 -18.54 -18.51
N LEU A 54 -7.60 -17.48 -18.08
CA LEU A 54 -7.51 -16.21 -18.81
C LEU A 54 -6.87 -16.38 -20.20
N ARG A 55 -5.85 -17.23 -20.35
CA ARG A 55 -5.25 -17.54 -21.67
C ARG A 55 -6.23 -18.27 -22.59
N ALA A 56 -6.99 -19.23 -22.06
CA ALA A 56 -8.00 -19.95 -22.84
C ALA A 56 -9.15 -19.03 -23.28
N GLN A 57 -9.57 -18.09 -22.43
CA GLN A 57 -10.65 -17.15 -22.73
C GLN A 57 -10.21 -15.96 -23.60
N TYR A 58 -8.93 -15.57 -23.54
CA TYR A 58 -8.37 -14.43 -24.28
C TYR A 58 -7.03 -14.79 -24.97
N PRO A 59 -7.03 -15.67 -26.00
CA PRO A 59 -5.80 -16.19 -26.61
C PRO A 59 -4.90 -15.12 -27.25
N HIS A 60 -5.44 -13.94 -27.56
CA HIS A 60 -4.69 -12.80 -28.14
C HIS A 60 -4.20 -11.79 -27.08
N ALA A 61 -4.54 -11.96 -25.80
CA ALA A 61 -4.16 -11.04 -24.73
C ALA A 61 -2.83 -11.45 -24.08
N GLU A 62 -1.75 -10.74 -24.40
CA GLU A 62 -0.48 -10.90 -23.68
C GLU A 62 -0.65 -10.70 -22.17
N PRO A 63 -0.13 -11.59 -21.30
CA PRO A 63 -0.27 -11.43 -19.84
C PRO A 63 0.24 -10.08 -19.31
N ARG A 64 1.26 -9.51 -19.95
CA ARG A 64 1.79 -8.16 -19.62
C ARG A 64 0.80 -7.05 -19.94
N SER A 65 -0.01 -7.16 -21.00
CA SER A 65 -1.03 -6.17 -21.33
C SER A 65 -2.26 -6.29 -20.41
N LEU A 66 -2.61 -7.49 -19.97
CA LEU A 66 -3.66 -7.70 -18.94
C LEU A 66 -3.28 -7.03 -17.61
N VAL A 67 -2.04 -7.21 -17.13
CA VAL A 67 -1.57 -6.54 -15.89
C VAL A 67 -1.53 -5.02 -16.06
N ALA A 68 -1.05 -4.51 -17.20
CA ALA A 68 -1.04 -3.07 -17.47
C ALA A 68 -2.47 -2.48 -17.55
N ALA A 69 -3.41 -3.18 -18.18
CA ALA A 69 -4.81 -2.79 -18.23
C ALA A 69 -5.47 -2.78 -16.85
N PHE A 70 -5.17 -3.78 -16.01
CA PHE A 70 -5.64 -3.84 -14.63
C PHE A 70 -5.14 -2.65 -13.80
N VAL A 71 -3.84 -2.34 -13.86
CA VAL A 71 -3.26 -1.20 -13.12
C VAL A 71 -3.88 0.12 -13.59
N VAL A 72 -3.91 0.39 -14.90
CA VAL A 72 -4.51 1.63 -15.44
C VAL A 72 -5.97 1.77 -15.03
N LEU A 73 -6.75 0.69 -15.03
CA LEU A 73 -8.16 0.72 -14.64
C LEU A 73 -8.33 0.82 -13.10
N HIS A 74 -7.44 0.22 -12.32
CA HIS A 74 -7.43 0.37 -10.86
C HIS A 74 -7.20 1.83 -10.44
N GLU A 75 -6.28 2.53 -11.11
CA GLU A 75 -6.02 3.96 -10.88
C GLU A 75 -7.17 4.85 -11.39
N LEU A 76 -7.73 4.58 -12.58
CA LEU A 76 -8.90 5.34 -13.08
C LEU A 76 -10.12 5.18 -12.17
N THR A 77 -10.36 3.98 -11.64
CA THR A 77 -11.41 3.72 -10.65
C THR A 77 -11.05 4.22 -9.24
N ALA A 78 -9.84 4.71 -8.99
CA ALA A 78 -9.53 5.53 -7.82
C ALA A 78 -9.88 7.01 -8.09
N LEU A 79 -9.31 7.57 -9.15
CA LEU A 79 -9.30 9.00 -9.43
C LEU A 79 -10.68 9.54 -9.82
N VAL A 80 -11.42 8.85 -10.68
CA VAL A 80 -12.72 9.33 -11.16
C VAL A 80 -13.76 9.35 -10.03
N PRO A 81 -13.96 8.28 -9.23
CA PRO A 81 -14.82 8.35 -8.06
C PRO A 81 -14.35 9.35 -7.00
N LEU A 82 -13.03 9.53 -6.79
CA LEU A 82 -12.51 10.50 -5.84
C LEU A 82 -12.89 11.94 -6.22
N ALA A 83 -12.73 12.30 -7.50
CA ALA A 83 -13.09 13.62 -8.00
C ALA A 83 -14.62 13.87 -7.96
N ILE A 84 -15.42 12.87 -8.34
CA ILE A 84 -16.89 12.95 -8.30
C ILE A 84 -17.40 13.09 -6.86
N LEU A 85 -16.89 12.26 -5.94
CA LEU A 85 -17.29 12.29 -4.53
C LEU A 85 -16.83 13.58 -3.84
N PHE A 86 -15.62 14.08 -4.14
CA PHE A 86 -15.18 15.38 -3.64
C PHE A 86 -16.11 16.50 -4.11
N GLY A 87 -16.40 16.57 -5.43
CA GLY A 87 -17.31 17.57 -5.98
C GLY A 87 -18.72 17.50 -5.39
N ALA A 88 -19.25 16.29 -5.18
CA ALA A 88 -20.53 16.08 -4.51
C ALA A 88 -20.52 16.53 -3.04
N PHE A 89 -19.50 16.16 -2.26
CA PHE A 89 -19.42 16.57 -0.84
C PHE A 89 -19.21 18.08 -0.69
N HIS A 90 -18.41 18.71 -1.57
CA HIS A 90 -18.23 20.16 -1.63
C HIS A 90 -19.53 20.88 -2.01
N TYR A 91 -20.22 20.45 -3.07
CA TYR A 91 -21.49 21.04 -3.51
C TYR A 91 -22.62 20.90 -2.46
N LEU A 92 -22.67 19.77 -1.74
CA LEU A 92 -23.69 19.49 -0.72
C LEU A 92 -23.32 19.95 0.69
N GLY A 93 -22.09 20.44 0.92
CA GLY A 93 -21.54 20.71 2.26
C GLY A 93 -21.38 19.47 3.17
N ALA A 94 -21.69 18.27 2.66
CA ALA A 94 -21.93 17.08 3.47
C ALA A 94 -20.65 16.36 3.94
N GLY A 95 -19.47 16.71 3.41
CA GLY A 95 -18.20 16.07 3.82
C GLY A 95 -17.86 16.35 5.28
N ALA A 96 -18.09 17.58 5.75
CA ALA A 96 -17.98 17.98 7.15
C ALA A 96 -18.82 17.10 8.09
N VAL A 97 -20.09 16.89 7.74
CA VAL A 97 -21.04 16.09 8.52
C VAL A 97 -20.63 14.62 8.55
N MET A 98 -20.28 14.02 7.40
CA MET A 98 -19.88 12.61 7.35
C MET A 98 -18.56 12.37 8.10
N VAL A 99 -17.59 13.28 8.01
CA VAL A 99 -16.33 13.18 8.76
C VAL A 99 -16.57 13.32 10.26
N ALA A 100 -17.39 14.29 10.70
CA ALA A 100 -17.75 14.44 12.11
C ALA A 100 -18.45 13.20 12.68
N TRP A 101 -19.35 12.58 11.91
CA TRP A 101 -20.00 11.31 12.27
C TRP A 101 -19.02 10.13 12.36
N VAL A 102 -18.09 9.99 11.41
CA VAL A 102 -17.04 8.94 11.45
C VAL A 102 -16.12 9.13 12.67
N VAL A 103 -15.75 10.37 13.01
CA VAL A 103 -14.97 10.65 14.23
C VAL A 103 -15.76 10.25 15.48
N ASP A 104 -17.04 10.63 15.55
CA ASP A 104 -17.91 10.31 16.70
C ASP A 104 -18.02 8.79 16.90
N GLU A 105 -18.44 8.07 15.85
CA GLU A 105 -18.60 6.61 15.81
C GLU A 105 -17.30 5.86 16.13
N THR A 106 -16.13 6.39 15.74
CA THR A 106 -14.83 5.80 16.09
C THR A 106 -14.32 6.17 17.49
N THR A 107 -14.85 7.22 18.13
CA THR A 107 -14.50 7.58 19.53
C THR A 107 -15.43 6.94 20.58
N ALA A 108 -16.75 6.92 20.34
CA ALA A 108 -17.74 6.51 21.34
C ALA A 108 -17.54 5.07 21.85
N THR A 109 -17.10 4.15 20.98
CA THR A 109 -16.84 2.75 21.37
C THR A 109 -15.51 2.57 22.12
N THR A 110 -14.53 3.47 21.99
CA THR A 110 -13.28 3.39 22.78
C THR A 110 -13.55 3.61 24.27
N SER A 111 -14.58 4.37 24.62
CA SER A 111 -15.03 4.58 26.01
C SER A 111 -15.99 3.50 26.53
N ALA A 112 -16.49 2.61 25.67
CA ALA A 112 -17.49 1.59 26.02
C ALA A 112 -16.90 0.17 25.83
N ALA A 113 -16.36 -0.39 26.92
CA ALA A 113 -15.55 -1.62 26.95
C ALA A 113 -16.32 -2.94 26.69
N GLY A 114 -17.34 -2.93 25.83
CA GLY A 114 -18.14 -4.11 25.44
C GLY A 114 -18.28 -4.33 23.93
N GLY A 115 -17.65 -3.49 23.08
CA GLY A 115 -17.67 -3.65 21.64
C GLY A 115 -16.76 -4.78 21.15
N GLY A 116 -17.30 -5.76 20.41
CA GLY A 116 -16.56 -6.93 19.93
C GLY A 116 -15.33 -6.62 19.06
N GLU A 117 -14.32 -7.49 19.14
CA GLU A 117 -12.97 -7.34 18.56
C GLU A 117 -12.92 -6.99 17.06
N THR A 118 -13.83 -7.56 16.26
CA THR A 118 -13.97 -7.26 14.83
C THR A 118 -14.34 -5.79 14.59
N THR A 119 -15.23 -5.24 15.43
CA THR A 119 -15.76 -3.87 15.30
C THR A 119 -14.72 -2.83 15.72
N SER A 120 -13.95 -3.08 16.79
CA SER A 120 -12.85 -2.19 17.19
C SER A 120 -11.72 -2.19 16.16
N THR A 121 -11.39 -3.34 15.58
CA THR A 121 -10.39 -3.48 14.50
C THR A 121 -10.79 -2.67 13.24
N TRP A 122 -12.05 -2.73 12.83
CA TRP A 122 -12.58 -1.89 11.76
C TRP A 122 -12.51 -0.39 12.10
N LYS A 123 -12.96 0.02 13.30
CA LYS A 123 -12.93 1.43 13.72
C LYS A 123 -11.51 2.00 13.76
N ASN A 124 -10.53 1.24 14.24
CA ASN A 124 -9.10 1.62 14.20
C ASN A 124 -8.56 1.74 12.77
N THR A 125 -9.03 0.89 11.86
CA THR A 125 -8.68 0.94 10.43
C THR A 125 -9.24 2.21 9.77
N VAL A 126 -10.51 2.54 10.02
CA VAL A 126 -11.14 3.78 9.51
C VAL A 126 -10.48 5.04 10.09
N ARG A 127 -10.16 5.06 11.40
CA ARG A 127 -9.45 6.17 12.03
C ARG A 127 -8.07 6.40 11.40
N THR A 128 -7.31 5.32 11.18
CA THR A 128 -6.03 5.36 10.45
C THR A 128 -6.20 5.90 9.02
N TRP A 129 -7.26 5.49 8.32
CA TRP A 129 -7.55 5.97 6.97
C TRP A 129 -7.94 7.45 6.91
N LEU A 130 -8.61 7.97 7.94
CA LEU A 130 -9.00 9.39 8.05
C LEU A 130 -7.78 10.29 8.31
N VAL A 131 -6.87 9.89 9.21
CA VAL A 131 -5.58 10.58 9.42
C VAL A 131 -4.75 10.57 8.11
N GLU A 132 -4.71 9.44 7.39
CA GLU A 132 -4.04 9.38 6.08
C GLU A 132 -4.72 10.27 5.02
N ALA A 133 -6.05 10.45 5.11
CA ALA A 133 -6.81 11.31 4.21
C ALA A 133 -6.46 12.78 4.41
N GLU A 134 -6.50 13.25 5.65
CA GLU A 134 -6.18 14.62 6.05
C GLU A 134 -4.74 14.97 5.66
N ASN A 135 -3.76 14.12 6.03
CA ASN A 135 -2.35 14.31 5.70
C ASN A 135 -2.07 14.30 4.18
N LYS A 136 -2.97 13.71 3.37
CA LYS A 136 -2.91 13.81 1.90
C LYS A 136 -3.60 15.08 1.39
N ALA A 137 -4.75 15.46 1.95
CA ALA A 137 -5.47 16.68 1.62
C ALA A 137 -4.60 17.92 1.89
N GLU A 138 -3.96 18.03 3.06
CA GLU A 138 -3.00 19.11 3.36
C GLU A 138 -1.83 19.14 2.37
N ARG A 139 -1.24 17.97 2.08
CA ARG A 139 -0.07 17.83 1.20
C ARG A 139 -0.38 18.17 -0.26
N VAL A 140 -1.59 17.90 -0.72
CA VAL A 140 -2.08 18.28 -2.06
C VAL A 140 -2.47 19.75 -2.09
N GLY A 141 -3.20 20.20 -1.06
CA GLY A 141 -3.60 21.59 -0.84
C GLY A 141 -2.43 22.56 -0.91
N ARG A 142 -1.48 22.42 0.02
CA ARG A 142 -0.25 23.22 0.08
C ARG A 142 0.60 23.08 -1.20
N ARG A 143 0.64 21.91 -1.86
CA ARG A 143 1.42 21.72 -3.10
C ARG A 143 0.90 22.53 -4.29
N TYR A 144 -0.40 22.77 -4.38
CA TYR A 144 -1.03 23.37 -5.56
C TYR A 144 -1.74 24.71 -5.29
N GLY A 145 -1.91 25.11 -4.03
CA GLY A 145 -2.73 26.26 -3.65
C GLY A 145 -4.23 25.96 -3.63
N LEU A 146 -4.60 24.74 -3.20
CA LEU A 146 -5.99 24.26 -3.13
C LEU A 146 -6.48 24.26 -1.67
N PHE A 147 -7.81 24.16 -1.48
CA PHE A 147 -8.46 24.00 -0.17
C PHE A 147 -8.16 25.13 0.84
N GLY A 148 -7.99 26.35 0.34
CA GLY A 148 -7.69 27.56 1.14
C GLY A 148 -6.23 27.77 1.51
N TRP A 149 -5.31 26.86 1.16
CA TRP A 149 -3.87 27.07 1.38
C TRP A 149 -3.22 27.89 0.27
N THR A 150 -2.19 28.66 0.62
CA THR A 150 -1.21 29.18 -0.33
C THR A 150 -0.40 28.05 -0.95
N LYS A 151 0.10 28.27 -2.17
CA LYS A 151 0.99 27.32 -2.85
C LYS A 151 2.40 27.41 -2.24
N GLU A 152 2.77 26.37 -1.54
CA GLU A 152 4.06 26.16 -0.89
C GLU A 152 5.22 26.10 -1.90
N SER A 153 6.32 26.79 -1.59
CA SER A 153 7.57 26.71 -2.36
C SER A 153 8.28 25.35 -2.18
N ARG A 154 9.48 25.20 -2.76
CA ARG A 154 10.29 24.01 -2.51
C ARG A 154 11.00 24.09 -1.16
N GLU A 155 11.52 25.26 -0.82
CA GLU A 155 12.30 25.51 0.39
C GLU A 155 11.43 25.39 1.66
N GLU A 156 10.27 26.06 1.69
CA GLU A 156 9.27 25.96 2.78
C GLU A 156 8.88 24.52 3.12
N ARG A 157 8.83 23.64 2.11
CA ARG A 157 8.53 22.22 2.29
C ARG A 157 9.69 21.47 2.94
N GLU A 158 10.92 21.79 2.57
CA GLU A 158 12.11 21.15 3.10
C GLU A 158 12.35 21.63 4.55
N GLU A 159 12.06 22.91 4.85
CA GLU A 159 12.01 23.45 6.21
C GLU A 159 10.91 22.81 7.08
N ARG A 160 9.64 22.76 6.63
CA ARG A 160 8.59 22.14 7.46
C ARG A 160 8.90 20.66 7.70
N LYS A 161 9.42 19.90 6.73
CA LYS A 161 9.77 18.49 6.96
C LYS A 161 10.71 18.27 8.14
N LEU A 162 11.61 19.22 8.41
CA LEU A 162 12.49 19.18 9.58
C LEU A 162 11.65 19.43 10.86
N GLN A 163 10.85 20.50 10.90
CA GLN A 163 9.97 20.81 12.04
C GLN A 163 8.89 19.75 12.30
N GLU A 164 8.38 19.09 11.25
CA GLU A 164 7.32 18.07 11.28
C GLU A 164 7.86 16.72 11.76
N ALA A 165 9.18 16.50 11.68
CA ALA A 165 9.86 15.35 12.29
C ALA A 165 10.11 15.54 13.81
N GLU A 166 10.10 16.78 14.31
CA GLU A 166 10.31 17.11 15.73
C GLU A 166 8.99 17.31 16.51
N ARG A 167 7.86 17.53 15.82
CA ARG A 167 6.55 17.74 16.46
C ARG A 167 5.88 16.43 16.87
N PRO A 168 5.23 16.39 18.05
CA PRO A 168 4.39 15.26 18.43
C PRO A 168 3.16 15.16 17.50
N VAL A 169 2.64 13.94 17.34
CA VAL A 169 1.44 13.69 16.52
C VAL A 169 0.19 14.13 17.28
N GLU A 170 -0.30 15.32 16.97
CA GLU A 170 -1.57 15.85 17.47
C GLU A 170 -2.74 14.86 17.26
N PRO A 171 -3.64 14.70 18.24
CA PRO A 171 -4.79 13.83 18.10
C PRO A 171 -5.79 14.38 17.07
N LEU A 172 -6.37 13.48 16.27
CA LEU A 172 -7.43 13.82 15.32
C LEU A 172 -8.68 14.34 16.04
N THR A 173 -8.92 15.65 15.99
CA THR A 173 -10.10 16.33 16.56
C THR A 173 -11.13 16.66 15.48
N LYS A 174 -12.41 16.77 15.89
CA LYS A 174 -13.49 17.24 14.98
C LYS A 174 -13.22 18.67 14.51
N GLU A 175 -12.76 19.54 15.42
CA GLU A 175 -12.48 20.95 15.15
C GLU A 175 -11.45 21.14 14.02
N ARG A 176 -10.31 20.43 14.04
CA ARG A 176 -9.29 20.52 12.99
C ARG A 176 -9.86 20.25 11.59
N LEU A 177 -10.68 19.20 11.48
CA LEU A 177 -11.29 18.77 10.23
C LEU A 177 -12.40 19.72 9.75
N LEU A 178 -13.13 20.35 10.67
CA LEU A 178 -14.21 21.31 10.36
C LEU A 178 -13.69 22.71 10.00
N VAL A 179 -12.52 23.12 10.54
CA VAL A 179 -11.91 24.44 10.31
C VAL A 179 -11.53 24.70 8.83
N SER A 180 -11.31 23.66 8.03
CA SER A 180 -11.31 23.77 6.56
C SER A 180 -12.25 22.74 5.97
N GLY A 181 -13.48 23.16 5.65
CA GLY A 181 -14.53 22.29 5.12
C GLY A 181 -14.12 21.53 3.85
N ASP A 182 -13.24 22.09 3.02
CA ASP A 182 -12.68 21.40 1.86
C ASP A 182 -11.79 20.21 2.22
N VAL A 183 -11.10 20.26 3.36
CA VAL A 183 -10.32 19.14 3.89
C VAL A 183 -11.25 18.04 4.36
N ALA A 184 -12.35 18.39 5.02
CA ALA A 184 -13.39 17.41 5.33
C ALA A 184 -14.02 16.81 4.07
N ASN A 185 -14.28 17.61 3.02
CA ASN A 185 -14.79 17.11 1.73
C ASN A 185 -13.80 16.16 1.04
N ALA A 186 -12.49 16.47 1.07
CA ALA A 186 -11.44 15.60 0.54
C ALA A 186 -11.28 14.31 1.36
N ALA A 187 -11.33 14.41 2.68
CA ALA A 187 -11.26 13.27 3.59
C ALA A 187 -12.48 12.34 3.48
N ALA A 188 -13.68 12.92 3.40
CA ALA A 188 -14.94 12.25 3.10
C ALA A 188 -14.87 11.45 1.79
N ALA A 189 -14.43 12.10 0.70
CA ALA A 189 -14.26 11.45 -0.59
C ALA A 189 -13.25 10.30 -0.53
N TYR A 190 -12.12 10.50 0.16
CA TYR A 190 -11.09 9.48 0.30
C TYR A 190 -11.55 8.24 1.11
N LEU A 191 -12.27 8.45 2.21
CA LEU A 191 -12.88 7.37 2.99
C LEU A 191 -13.90 6.57 2.16
N ALA A 192 -14.76 7.26 1.41
CA ALA A 192 -15.73 6.61 0.53
C ALA A 192 -15.05 5.81 -0.60
N VAL A 193 -14.02 6.35 -1.26
CA VAL A 193 -13.23 5.61 -2.27
C VAL A 193 -12.48 4.41 -1.68
N LYS A 194 -12.09 4.47 -0.40
CA LYS A 194 -11.52 3.32 0.32
C LYS A 194 -12.56 2.26 0.67
N ALA A 195 -13.76 2.65 1.12
CA ALA A 195 -14.85 1.70 1.33
C ALA A 195 -15.22 0.95 0.04
N LEU A 196 -15.07 1.59 -1.13
CA LEU A 196 -15.28 1.00 -2.45
C LEU A 196 -14.12 0.11 -2.96
N LEU A 197 -13.02 -0.07 -2.22
CA LEU A 197 -11.87 -0.91 -2.64
C LEU A 197 -12.22 -2.32 -3.16
N PRO A 198 -13.03 -3.16 -2.45
CA PRO A 198 -13.35 -4.49 -2.96
C PRO A 198 -14.14 -4.45 -4.28
N LEU A 199 -15.07 -3.48 -4.42
CA LEU A 199 -15.82 -3.28 -5.65
C LEU A 199 -14.92 -2.79 -6.80
N ARG A 200 -13.98 -1.87 -6.53
CA ARG A 200 -12.97 -1.40 -7.49
C ARG A 200 -12.10 -2.54 -8.01
N ILE A 201 -11.67 -3.47 -7.15
CA ILE A 201 -10.90 -4.66 -7.56
C ILE A 201 -11.75 -5.55 -8.48
N LEU A 202 -13.00 -5.85 -8.11
CA LEU A 202 -13.91 -6.67 -8.91
C LEU A 202 -14.20 -6.07 -10.30
N ILE A 203 -14.52 -4.77 -10.36
CA ILE A 203 -14.73 -4.04 -11.62
C ILE A 203 -13.45 -4.05 -12.47
N SER A 204 -12.29 -3.77 -11.86
CA SER A 204 -11.01 -3.72 -12.57
C SER A 204 -10.67 -5.08 -13.18
N LEU A 205 -10.83 -6.18 -12.44
CA LEU A 205 -10.61 -7.54 -12.95
C LEU A 205 -11.55 -7.86 -14.13
N ARG A 206 -12.84 -7.54 -14.01
CA ARG A 206 -13.85 -7.86 -15.04
C ARG A 206 -13.65 -7.09 -16.36
N LEU A 207 -13.16 -5.85 -16.30
CA LEU A 207 -12.96 -5.00 -17.50
C LEU A 207 -11.53 -5.07 -18.07
N SER A 208 -10.54 -5.60 -17.34
CA SER A 208 -9.15 -5.68 -17.79
C SER A 208 -8.95 -6.34 -19.17
N PRO A 209 -9.61 -7.47 -19.51
CA PRO A 209 -9.46 -8.09 -20.82
C PRO A 209 -9.95 -7.20 -21.98
N PHE A 210 -11.07 -6.49 -21.77
CA PHE A 210 -11.61 -5.55 -22.75
C PHE A 210 -10.66 -4.37 -23.01
N VAL A 211 -10.11 -3.78 -21.93
CA VAL A 211 -9.17 -2.66 -22.02
C VAL A 211 -7.84 -3.08 -22.66
N ALA A 212 -7.29 -4.25 -22.31
CA ALA A 212 -6.08 -4.78 -22.92
C ALA A 212 -6.23 -4.96 -24.44
N ASN A 213 -7.32 -5.59 -24.87
CA ASN A 213 -7.60 -5.87 -26.28
C ASN A 213 -7.91 -4.59 -27.08
N ARG A 214 -8.74 -3.68 -26.55
CA ARG A 214 -9.24 -2.53 -27.31
C ARG A 214 -8.34 -1.28 -27.24
N VAL A 215 -7.59 -1.07 -26.15
CA VAL A 215 -6.75 0.13 -25.95
C VAL A 215 -5.28 -0.19 -26.15
N ILE A 216 -4.72 -1.16 -25.42
CA ILE A 216 -3.27 -1.41 -25.42
C ILE A 216 -2.81 -1.99 -26.77
N GLY A 217 -3.60 -2.88 -27.38
CA GLY A 217 -3.34 -3.38 -28.75
C GLY A 217 -3.23 -2.24 -29.77
N ARG A 218 -4.13 -1.26 -29.72
CA ARG A 218 -4.08 -0.07 -30.61
C ARG A 218 -2.87 0.82 -30.31
N TYR A 219 -2.52 1.00 -29.04
CA TYR A 219 -1.36 1.81 -28.64
C TYR A 219 -0.03 1.20 -29.10
N LYS A 220 0.10 -0.14 -29.11
CA LYS A 220 1.25 -0.84 -29.71
C LYS A 220 1.39 -0.53 -31.21
N ILE A 221 0.30 -0.64 -31.98
CA ILE A 221 0.29 -0.35 -33.43
C ILE A 221 0.69 1.11 -33.69
N TRP A 222 0.18 2.05 -32.89
CA TRP A 222 0.51 3.47 -33.01
C TRP A 222 1.98 3.77 -32.65
N ARG A 223 2.54 3.13 -31.61
CA ARG A 223 3.95 3.26 -31.24
C ARG A 223 4.88 2.64 -32.29
N ALA A 224 4.53 1.49 -32.86
CA ALA A 224 5.30 0.85 -33.93
C ALA A 224 5.42 1.74 -35.18
N ARG A 225 4.37 2.50 -35.51
CA ARG A 225 4.37 3.51 -36.60
C ARG A 225 5.18 4.78 -36.31
N ARG A 226 5.65 4.98 -35.07
CA ARG A 226 6.43 6.18 -34.66
C ARG A 226 7.90 5.91 -34.37
N LEU A 227 8.33 4.65 -34.38
CA LEU A 227 9.75 4.31 -34.31
C LEU A 227 10.29 4.21 -35.75
N PRO A 228 11.39 4.88 -36.10
CA PRO A 228 12.02 4.66 -37.39
C PRO A 228 12.47 3.20 -37.49
N PRO A 229 12.43 2.57 -38.68
CA PRO A 229 12.97 1.23 -38.84
C PRO A 229 14.43 1.22 -38.41
N LYS A 230 14.80 0.27 -37.54
CA LYS A 230 16.20 0.05 -37.14
C LYS A 230 16.97 -0.25 -38.42
N ARG A 231 17.82 0.68 -38.86
CA ARG A 231 18.67 0.50 -40.04
C ARG A 231 19.45 -0.81 -39.87
N ALA A 232 19.43 -1.64 -40.91
CA ALA A 232 20.25 -2.84 -40.98
C ALA A 232 21.73 -2.47 -40.78
N GLY A 233 22.51 -3.37 -40.20
CA GLY A 233 23.96 -3.16 -40.10
C GLY A 233 24.59 -3.22 -41.49
N PRO A 234 25.76 -2.59 -41.70
CA PRO A 234 26.53 -2.83 -42.93
C PRO A 234 26.84 -4.33 -43.11
N ASP A 235 26.93 -5.07 -42.01
CA ASP A 235 27.19 -6.52 -41.95
C ASP A 235 26.07 -7.36 -42.61
N ASP A 236 24.83 -6.86 -42.67
CA ASP A 236 23.71 -7.56 -43.33
C ASP A 236 23.84 -7.52 -44.87
N ALA A 237 24.56 -6.54 -45.42
CA ALA A 237 24.76 -6.41 -46.87
C ALA A 237 25.76 -7.42 -47.45
N ALA A 238 26.58 -8.06 -46.61
CA ALA A 238 27.60 -9.04 -47.01
C ALA A 238 27.07 -10.49 -47.09
N ARG A 239 25.75 -10.68 -47.16
CA ARG A 239 25.09 -12.01 -47.15
C ARG A 239 24.04 -12.19 -48.27
N LEU A 240 24.29 -11.60 -49.43
CA LEU A 240 23.65 -12.01 -50.69
C LEU A 240 24.68 -12.80 -51.54
N PRO A 241 24.25 -13.86 -52.25
CA PRO A 241 25.14 -14.76 -52.98
C PRO A 241 25.65 -14.17 -54.31
#